data_AF-A0A9R1PLT7-F1
#
_entry.id   AF-A0A9R1PLT7-F1
#
_cell.length_a   1.000
_cell.length_b   1.000
_cell.length_c   1.000
_cell.angle_alpha   90.00
_cell.angle_beta   90.00
_cell.angle_gamma   90.00
#
_symmetry.space_group_name_H-M   'P 1'
#
loop_
_entity.id
_entity.type
_entity.pdbx_description
1 polymer ?
#
loop_
_entity_poly.entity_id
_entity_poly.type
_entity_poly.pdbx_seq_one_letter_code
_entity_poly.pdbx_strand_id
1 'polypeptide(L)'
;MEAAAAAAASPDSSSLEAVATVFRSRVNELQDLALARNMYPATAVTDLTAVDTSVTAMEAQVQAIRRRLQEELDAIPKAKKLVEKSLKQQQKLQHMLANMPPGMREDIVATPLEQSLMLPECFNFNTAVPEFLDSDFKIKEEPVAAPKKGKGSAPRWYISTEELDSLSSYMRGRLTLEKVNISINEVATYADANAHLVACPKKKLSEDTWEKALGSISSWKLI
;
A
#
# COMPACT_ATOMS: atom_id res chain seq x y z
N MET A 1 85.36 53.02 -28.61
CA MET A 1 83.90 52.80 -28.70
C MET A 1 83.66 52.11 -30.03
N GLU A 2 83.89 50.80 -30.08
CA GLU A 2 83.79 50.01 -31.31
C GLU A 2 83.18 48.66 -30.90
N ALA A 3 81.87 48.59 -31.09
CA ALA A 3 81.04 47.43 -30.82
C ALA A 3 80.36 47.09 -32.14
N ALA A 4 80.58 45.87 -32.65
CA ALA A 4 79.68 45.12 -33.53
C ALA A 4 80.39 43.88 -34.07
N ALA A 5 80.70 42.93 -33.20
CA ALA A 5 81.13 41.58 -33.57
C ALA A 5 80.05 40.58 -33.14
N ALA A 6 78.91 40.57 -33.82
CA ALA A 6 77.88 39.53 -33.67
C ALA A 6 76.81 39.66 -34.78
N ALA A 7 77.03 39.07 -35.96
CA ALA A 7 75.95 38.76 -36.90
C ALA A 7 76.45 37.90 -38.08
N ALA A 8 76.81 36.65 -37.80
CA ALA A 8 76.87 35.61 -38.82
C ALA A 8 76.28 34.32 -38.23
N ALA A 9 74.99 34.38 -37.87
CA ALA A 9 74.21 33.18 -37.64
C ALA A 9 73.87 32.59 -39.02
N SER A 10 74.62 31.55 -39.43
CA SER A 10 74.41 30.84 -40.69
C SER A 10 72.95 30.34 -40.81
N PRO A 11 72.36 30.32 -42.02
CA PRO A 11 70.99 29.85 -42.26
C PRO A 11 70.72 28.43 -41.74
N ASP A 12 71.76 27.59 -41.64
CA ASP A 12 71.67 26.22 -41.11
C ASP A 12 71.30 26.17 -39.61
N SER A 13 71.65 27.20 -38.82
CA SER A 13 71.29 27.26 -37.40
C SER A 13 69.78 27.45 -37.20
N SER A 14 69.13 28.19 -38.11
CA SER A 14 67.69 28.42 -38.07
C SER A 14 66.88 27.15 -38.36
N SER A 15 67.37 26.32 -39.30
CA SER A 15 66.76 25.02 -39.62
C SER A 15 66.91 24.02 -38.46
N LEU A 16 68.08 23.99 -37.81
CA LEU A 16 68.33 23.11 -36.67
C LEU A 16 67.46 23.50 -35.47
N GLU A 17 67.35 24.81 -35.17
CA GLU A 17 66.54 25.32 -34.07
C GLU A 17 65.03 25.08 -34.31
N ALA A 18 64.58 25.18 -35.57
CA ALA A 18 63.21 24.81 -35.96
C ALA A 18 62.93 23.31 -35.72
N VAL A 19 63.88 22.43 -36.05
CA VAL A 19 63.75 20.98 -35.75
C VAL A 19 63.77 20.74 -34.24
N ALA A 20 64.63 21.42 -33.50
CA ALA A 20 64.72 21.29 -32.04
C ALA A 20 63.44 21.75 -31.34
N THR A 21 62.82 22.83 -31.82
CA THR A 21 61.54 23.33 -31.30
C THR A 21 60.37 22.41 -31.63
N VAL A 22 60.29 21.88 -32.86
CA VAL A 22 59.31 20.85 -33.23
C VAL A 22 59.48 19.59 -32.37
N PHE A 23 60.71 19.15 -32.15
CA PHE A 23 60.99 17.99 -31.32
C PHE A 23 60.59 18.21 -29.85
N ARG A 24 60.96 19.35 -29.26
CA ARG A 24 60.53 19.75 -27.90
C ARG A 24 59.01 19.80 -27.78
N SER A 25 58.33 20.39 -28.78
CA SER A 25 56.86 20.41 -28.84
C SER A 25 56.30 19.00 -28.84
N ARG A 26 56.88 18.09 -29.63
CA ARG A 26 56.40 16.71 -29.72
C ARG A 26 56.66 15.91 -28.44
N VAL A 27 57.78 16.17 -27.76
CA VAL A 27 58.09 15.57 -26.44
C VAL A 27 57.08 16.04 -25.39
N ASN A 28 56.76 17.34 -25.35
CA ASN A 28 55.77 17.87 -24.42
C ASN A 28 54.38 17.27 -24.68
N GLU A 29 53.97 17.20 -25.94
CA GLU A 29 52.70 16.59 -26.34
C GLU A 29 52.63 15.09 -25.95
N LEU A 30 53.74 14.37 -26.08
CA LEU A 30 53.88 12.98 -25.62
C LEU A 30 53.80 12.85 -24.10
N GLN A 31 54.39 13.78 -23.35
CA GLN A 31 54.31 13.82 -21.90
C GLN A 31 52.87 14.09 -21.43
N ASP A 32 52.18 15.03 -22.07
CA ASP A 32 50.77 15.34 -21.79
C ASP A 32 49.87 14.13 -22.07
N LEU A 33 50.08 13.45 -23.20
CA LEU A 33 49.34 12.22 -23.54
C LEU A 33 49.65 11.07 -22.57
N ALA A 34 50.90 10.92 -22.14
CA ALA A 34 51.29 9.90 -21.16
C ALA A 34 50.68 10.18 -19.78
N LEU A 35 50.67 11.44 -19.34
CA LEU A 35 49.99 11.86 -18.11
C LEU A 35 48.48 11.61 -18.20
N ALA A 36 47.84 12.01 -19.30
CA ALA A 36 46.40 11.77 -19.52
C ALA A 36 46.06 10.27 -19.50
N ARG A 37 46.89 9.42 -20.12
CA ARG A 37 46.75 7.96 -20.08
C ARG A 37 46.94 7.40 -18.66
N ASN A 38 47.85 7.95 -17.88
CA ASN A 38 48.17 7.47 -16.54
C ASN A 38 47.27 8.07 -15.44
N MET A 39 46.51 9.14 -15.74
CA MET A 39 45.59 9.77 -14.79
C MET A 39 44.42 8.88 -14.37
N TYR A 40 44.03 7.93 -15.23
CA TYR A 40 43.00 6.95 -14.92
C TYR A 40 43.51 5.55 -15.26
N PRO A 41 43.80 4.68 -14.26
CA PRO A 41 44.09 3.28 -14.54
C PRO A 41 42.90 2.64 -15.26
N ALA A 42 43.14 1.58 -16.05
CA ALA A 42 42.08 0.90 -16.81
C ALA A 42 40.91 0.41 -15.92
N THR A 43 41.12 0.29 -14.60
CA THR A 43 40.11 -0.05 -13.59
C THR A 43 39.16 1.10 -13.25
N ALA A 44 39.58 2.36 -13.42
CA ALA A 44 38.82 3.53 -12.98
C ALA A 44 37.51 3.73 -13.77
N VAL A 45 37.46 3.26 -15.02
CA VAL A 45 36.21 3.25 -15.81
C VAL A 45 35.19 2.32 -15.17
N THR A 46 35.61 1.13 -14.75
CA THR A 46 34.74 0.16 -14.06
C THR A 46 34.25 0.72 -12.73
N ASP A 47 35.14 1.31 -11.93
CA ASP A 47 34.77 1.92 -10.65
C ASP A 47 33.78 3.08 -10.85
N LEU A 48 33.98 3.92 -11.87
CA LEU A 48 33.06 5.01 -12.20
C LEU A 48 31.69 4.50 -12.63
N THR A 49 31.63 3.43 -13.44
CA THR A 49 30.36 2.79 -13.80
C THR A 49 29.67 2.15 -12.60
N ALA A 50 30.41 1.57 -11.66
CA ALA A 50 29.85 1.02 -10.43
C ALA A 50 29.24 2.14 -9.57
N VAL A 51 29.92 3.28 -9.45
CA VAL A 51 29.38 4.47 -8.77
C VAL A 51 28.12 4.99 -9.46
N ASP A 52 28.13 5.10 -10.80
CA ASP A 52 26.97 5.55 -11.58
C ASP A 52 25.74 4.65 -11.38
N THR A 53 25.94 3.33 -11.42
CA THR A 53 24.85 2.37 -11.15
C THR A 53 24.31 2.49 -9.72
N SER A 54 25.19 2.70 -8.74
CA SER A 54 24.81 2.89 -7.33
C SER A 54 24.00 4.18 -7.15
N VAL A 55 24.45 5.29 -7.75
CA VAL A 55 23.74 6.58 -7.71
C VAL A 55 22.37 6.45 -8.38
N THR A 56 22.30 5.83 -9.55
CA THR A 56 21.04 5.60 -10.26
C THR A 56 20.07 4.76 -9.44
N ALA A 57 20.56 3.72 -8.75
CA ALA A 57 19.76 2.89 -7.85
C ALA A 57 19.25 3.69 -6.64
N MET A 58 20.11 4.52 -6.03
CA MET A 58 19.73 5.39 -4.92
C MET A 58 18.69 6.43 -5.34
N GLU A 59 18.84 7.05 -6.52
CA GLU A 59 17.86 7.98 -7.07
C GLU A 59 16.49 7.29 -7.26
N ALA A 60 16.47 6.09 -7.82
CA ALA A 60 15.25 5.31 -7.95
C ALA A 60 14.60 5.01 -6.58
N GLN A 61 15.41 4.70 -5.57
CA GLN A 61 14.94 4.45 -4.21
C GLN A 61 14.35 5.72 -3.56
N VAL A 62 15.00 6.87 -3.73
CA VAL A 62 14.48 8.16 -3.26
C VAL A 62 13.14 8.48 -3.94
N GLN A 63 13.01 8.21 -5.23
CA GLN A 63 11.73 8.38 -5.93
C GLN A 63 10.64 7.43 -5.42
N ALA A 64 10.99 6.19 -5.05
CA ALA A 64 10.07 5.25 -4.42
C ALA A 64 9.60 5.74 -3.04
N ILE A 65 10.53 6.22 -2.20
CA ILE A 65 10.20 6.80 -0.88
C ILE A 65 9.27 8.01 -1.05
N ARG A 66 9.57 8.90 -2.00
CA ARG A 66 8.75 10.08 -2.27
C ARG A 66 7.32 9.71 -2.66
N ARG A 67 7.15 8.71 -3.54
CA ARG A 67 5.82 8.20 -3.91
C ARG A 67 5.07 7.66 -2.69
N ARG A 68 5.72 6.83 -1.87
CA ARG A 68 5.09 6.28 -0.67
C ARG A 68 4.68 7.37 0.32
N LEU A 69 5.55 8.37 0.56
CA LEU A 69 5.21 9.50 1.43
C LEU A 69 3.99 10.27 0.92
N GLN A 70 3.86 10.44 -0.39
CA GLN A 70 2.68 11.07 -0.98
C GLN A 70 1.41 10.24 -0.74
N GLU A 71 1.48 8.91 -0.91
CA GLU A 71 0.36 8.02 -0.64
C GLU A 71 -0.08 8.07 0.83
N GLU A 72 0.87 8.11 1.77
CA GLU A 72 0.60 8.27 3.21
C GLU A 72 -0.04 9.63 3.50
N LEU A 73 0.48 10.72 2.91
CA LEU A 73 -0.11 12.06 3.03
C LEU A 73 -1.56 12.10 2.54
N ASP A 74 -1.87 11.42 1.43
CA ASP A 74 -3.22 11.32 0.88
C ASP A 74 -4.13 10.41 1.71
N ALA A 75 -3.57 9.49 2.50
CA ALA A 75 -4.30 8.59 3.39
C ALA A 75 -4.67 9.25 4.73
N ILE A 76 -3.81 10.11 5.29
CA ILE A 76 -4.05 10.85 6.55
C ILE A 76 -5.44 11.52 6.62
N PRO A 77 -5.91 12.30 5.63
CA PRO A 77 -7.22 12.94 5.71
C PRO A 77 -8.36 11.93 5.69
N LYS A 78 -8.19 10.77 5.05
CA LYS A 78 -9.20 9.69 5.06
C LYS A 78 -9.31 9.08 6.45
N ALA A 79 -8.17 8.84 7.11
CA ALA A 79 -8.13 8.37 8.50
C ALA A 79 -8.78 9.39 9.45
N LYS A 80 -8.46 10.69 9.32
CA LYS A 80 -9.08 11.75 10.14
C LYS A 80 -10.60 11.78 10.00
N LYS A 81 -11.13 11.69 8.76
CA LYS A 81 -12.58 11.62 8.50
C LYS A 81 -13.23 10.40 9.14
N LEU A 82 -12.54 9.25 9.16
CA LEU A 82 -13.03 8.04 9.80
C LEU A 82 -13.11 8.22 11.32
N VAL A 83 -12.07 8.78 11.95
CA VAL A 83 -12.06 9.09 13.38
C VAL A 83 -13.21 10.03 13.74
N GLU A 84 -13.43 11.09 12.96
CA GLU A 84 -14.52 12.03 13.19
C GLU A 84 -15.90 11.35 13.13
N LYS A 85 -16.12 10.48 12.14
CA LYS A 85 -17.36 9.71 12.02
C LYS A 85 -17.55 8.74 13.18
N SER A 86 -16.48 8.04 13.59
CA SER A 86 -16.49 7.14 14.73
C SER A 86 -16.83 7.87 16.02
N LEU A 87 -16.26 9.05 16.24
CA LEU A 87 -16.54 9.87 17.41
C LEU A 87 -18.02 10.29 17.48
N LYS A 88 -18.61 10.70 16.34
CA LYS A 88 -20.04 11.03 16.28
C LYS A 88 -20.91 9.81 16.59
N GLN A 89 -20.54 8.63 16.12
CA GLN A 89 -21.24 7.39 16.43
C GLN A 89 -21.14 7.04 17.92
N GLN A 90 -19.95 7.16 18.50
CA GLN A 90 -19.71 6.92 19.92
C GLN A 90 -20.56 7.86 20.79
N GLN A 91 -20.60 9.16 20.48
CA GLN A 91 -21.44 10.13 21.19
C GLN A 91 -22.92 9.76 21.13
N LYS A 92 -23.40 9.31 19.95
CA LYS A 92 -24.78 8.83 19.80
C LYS A 92 -25.05 7.60 20.66
N LEU A 93 -24.15 6.62 20.67
CA LEU A 93 -24.27 5.42 21.48
C LEU A 93 -24.27 5.74 22.97
N GLN A 94 -23.39 6.62 23.43
CA GLN A 94 -23.35 7.11 24.81
C GLN A 94 -24.65 7.82 25.19
N HIS A 95 -25.18 8.66 24.31
CA HIS A 95 -26.48 9.29 24.52
C HIS A 95 -27.61 8.26 24.62
N MET A 96 -27.64 7.24 23.76
CA MET A 96 -28.64 6.17 23.84
C MET A 96 -28.51 5.37 25.14
N LEU A 97 -27.28 5.04 25.56
CA LEU A 97 -27.01 4.35 26.82
C LEU A 97 -27.46 5.19 28.02
N ALA A 98 -27.18 6.49 28.03
CA ALA A 98 -27.61 7.41 29.07
C ALA A 98 -29.15 7.52 29.20
N ASN A 99 -29.88 7.32 28.09
CA ASN A 99 -31.34 7.41 28.04
C ASN A 99 -32.03 6.03 27.98
N MET A 100 -31.30 4.95 28.23
CA MET A 100 -31.86 3.61 28.20
C MET A 100 -32.74 3.33 29.44
N PRO A 101 -33.92 2.69 29.28
CA PRO A 101 -34.82 2.38 30.39
C PRO A 101 -34.16 1.47 31.45
N PRO A 102 -34.58 1.58 32.73
CA PRO A 102 -33.98 0.82 33.84
C PRO A 102 -34.04 -0.71 33.72
N GLY A 103 -34.89 -1.27 32.86
CA GLY A 103 -35.01 -2.71 32.61
C GLY A 103 -34.23 -3.25 31.41
N MET A 104 -33.44 -2.41 30.72
CA MET A 104 -32.58 -2.81 29.59
C MET A 104 -31.09 -2.55 29.84
N ARG A 105 -30.74 -2.03 31.01
CA ARG A 105 -29.36 -1.84 31.42
C ARG A 105 -28.88 -3.12 32.11
N GLU A 106 -28.75 -4.22 31.38
CA GLU A 106 -27.97 -5.34 31.90
C GLU A 106 -26.50 -4.95 32.00
N ASP A 107 -25.92 -5.21 33.17
CA ASP A 107 -24.61 -4.77 33.64
C ASP A 107 -23.47 -4.99 32.63
N ILE A 108 -23.10 -3.94 31.90
CA ILE A 108 -21.75 -3.79 31.33
C ILE A 108 -20.86 -3.19 32.42
N VAL A 109 -20.75 -3.87 33.55
CA VAL A 109 -19.77 -3.55 34.59
C VAL A 109 -19.09 -4.84 35.02
N ALA A 110 -18.15 -5.31 34.20
CA ALA A 110 -16.90 -5.95 34.64
C ALA A 110 -16.05 -6.47 33.45
N THR A 111 -15.52 -5.57 32.63
CA THR A 111 -14.11 -5.68 32.20
C THR A 111 -13.53 -4.27 32.15
N PRO A 112 -12.37 -4.00 32.77
CA PRO A 112 -11.93 -2.62 33.03
C PRO A 112 -11.61 -1.87 31.73
N LEU A 113 -12.45 -0.90 31.37
CA LEU A 113 -12.17 0.12 30.35
C LEU A 113 -11.44 1.33 30.98
N GLU A 114 -10.61 1.09 31.99
CA GLU A 114 -9.83 2.10 32.73
C GLU A 114 -8.31 1.80 32.62
N GLN A 115 -7.87 1.21 31.50
CA GLN A 115 -6.44 0.92 31.26
C GLN A 115 -5.93 1.22 29.84
N SER A 116 -6.65 2.01 29.03
CA SER A 116 -6.15 2.42 27.71
C SER A 116 -6.13 3.93 27.50
N LEU A 117 -5.77 4.68 28.55
CA LEU A 117 -5.24 6.04 28.43
C LEU A 117 -3.71 6.05 28.21
N MET A 118 -3.07 4.90 28.00
CA MET A 118 -1.68 4.84 27.54
C MET A 118 -1.67 4.77 26.01
N LEU A 119 -1.67 5.94 25.38
CA LEU A 119 -0.98 6.11 24.11
C LEU A 119 0.39 5.44 24.24
N PRO A 120 0.74 4.43 23.43
CA PRO A 120 2.14 4.06 23.30
C PRO A 120 2.83 5.24 22.63
N GLU A 121 3.55 5.99 23.45
CA GLU A 121 4.57 6.94 23.05
C GLU A 121 5.66 6.15 22.30
N CYS A 122 5.40 5.83 21.05
CA CYS A 122 6.30 5.05 20.19
C CYS A 122 6.49 5.78 18.85
N PHE A 123 6.83 7.06 18.94
CA PHE A 123 7.66 7.73 17.93
C PHE A 123 9.01 8.04 18.58
N ASN A 124 9.83 7.01 18.76
CA ASN A 124 11.27 7.19 18.97
C ASN A 124 11.99 6.28 17.97
N PHE A 125 12.20 6.81 16.77
CA PHE A 125 13.21 6.27 15.87
C PHE A 125 14.58 6.69 16.41
N ASN A 126 15.20 5.82 17.20
CA ASN A 126 16.65 5.85 17.38
C ASN A 126 17.21 4.44 17.17
N THR A 127 17.83 4.31 16.00
CA THR A 127 18.98 3.46 15.66
C THR A 127 19.47 2.52 16.74
N ALA A 128 19.15 1.23 16.60
CA ALA A 128 20.10 0.12 16.71
C ALA A 128 19.40 -1.17 16.28
N VAL A 129 20.09 -1.95 15.46
CA VAL A 129 19.71 -3.26 14.91
C VAL A 129 19.32 -4.23 16.04
N PRO A 130 18.22 -5.01 15.89
CA PRO A 130 18.05 -6.22 16.69
C PRO A 130 18.43 -7.46 15.88
N GLU A 131 19.54 -8.07 16.28
CA GLU A 131 19.83 -9.48 16.08
C GLU A 131 18.70 -10.33 16.65
N PHE A 132 18.18 -11.19 15.78
CA PHE A 132 17.91 -12.62 16.00
C PHE A 132 17.87 -13.09 17.46
N LEU A 133 16.70 -13.55 17.91
CA LEU A 133 16.60 -14.75 18.74
C LEU A 133 15.22 -15.39 18.57
N ASP A 134 15.27 -16.60 18.03
CA ASP A 134 14.20 -17.57 17.87
C ASP A 134 13.35 -17.75 19.14
N SER A 135 12.05 -17.90 18.94
CA SER A 135 11.21 -18.68 19.85
C SER A 135 10.18 -19.45 19.01
N ASP A 136 10.57 -20.69 18.79
CA ASP A 136 9.96 -21.74 18.01
C ASP A 136 8.69 -22.26 18.73
N PHE A 137 7.51 -21.99 18.16
CA PHE A 137 6.31 -22.79 18.43
C PHE A 137 5.80 -23.35 17.11
N LYS A 138 6.28 -24.56 16.80
CA LYS A 138 5.70 -25.52 15.86
C LYS A 138 4.17 -25.51 15.92
N ILE A 139 3.54 -24.91 14.91
CA ILE A 139 2.22 -25.33 14.43
C ILE A 139 2.36 -25.60 12.94
N LYS A 140 2.05 -26.85 12.62
CA LYS A 140 2.13 -27.50 11.32
C LYS A 140 1.34 -26.75 10.24
N GLU A 141 2.03 -26.55 9.13
CA GLU A 141 1.69 -25.96 7.83
C GLU A 141 0.50 -26.62 7.08
N GLU A 142 -0.43 -25.81 6.54
CA GLU A 142 -0.92 -25.84 5.14
C GLU A 142 -1.75 -24.58 4.82
N PRO A 143 -1.69 -24.00 3.60
CA PRO A 143 -1.88 -22.57 3.38
C PRO A 143 -3.33 -22.21 3.04
N VAL A 144 -3.86 -21.14 3.65
CA VAL A 144 -5.04 -20.45 3.11
C VAL A 144 -4.72 -18.99 2.84
N ALA A 145 -4.76 -18.69 1.55
CA ALA A 145 -4.51 -17.39 0.95
C ALA A 145 -5.38 -16.26 1.52
N ALA A 146 -4.84 -15.05 1.39
CA ALA A 146 -5.41 -13.75 1.75
C ALA A 146 -6.93 -13.61 1.55
N PRO A 147 -7.62 -12.84 2.42
CA PRO A 147 -9.07 -12.67 2.36
C PRO A 147 -9.45 -11.92 1.08
N LYS A 148 -9.97 -12.66 0.10
CA LYS A 148 -10.72 -12.05 -1.00
C LYS A 148 -11.95 -11.39 -0.39
N LYS A 149 -12.13 -10.08 -0.65
CA LYS A 149 -13.40 -9.38 -0.44
C LYS A 149 -14.47 -9.98 -1.37
N GLY A 150 -14.96 -11.15 -1.01
CA GLY A 150 -16.13 -11.75 -1.63
C GLY A 150 -17.36 -11.02 -1.14
N LYS A 151 -18.21 -10.59 -2.07
CA LYS A 151 -19.61 -10.28 -1.75
C LYS A 151 -20.16 -11.46 -0.95
N GLY A 152 -20.50 -11.24 0.32
CA GLY A 152 -21.03 -12.30 1.18
C GLY A 152 -22.36 -12.81 0.63
N SER A 153 -22.62 -14.10 0.82
CA SER A 153 -23.94 -14.70 0.59
C SER A 153 -25.00 -13.98 1.45
N ALA A 154 -26.26 -14.08 1.05
CA ALA A 154 -27.39 -13.55 1.80
C ALA A 154 -27.33 -14.02 3.28
N PRO A 155 -27.54 -13.11 4.25
CA PRO A 155 -27.54 -13.48 5.66
C PRO A 155 -28.60 -14.56 5.95
N ARG A 156 -28.19 -15.65 6.62
CA ARG A 156 -29.07 -16.75 7.02
C ARG A 156 -29.10 -16.82 8.55
N TRP A 157 -30.05 -16.14 9.15
CA TRP A 157 -30.23 -16.08 10.60
C TRP A 157 -31.31 -17.08 10.97
N TYR A 158 -30.91 -18.28 11.34
CA TYR A 158 -31.85 -19.33 11.75
C TYR A 158 -32.43 -19.01 13.12
N ILE A 159 -33.68 -19.40 13.29
CA ILE A 159 -34.40 -19.25 14.55
C ILE A 159 -34.19 -20.52 15.37
N SER A 160 -34.07 -20.38 16.69
CA SER A 160 -33.98 -21.48 17.65
C SER A 160 -35.37 -21.94 18.15
N THR A 161 -35.42 -23.12 18.79
CA THR A 161 -36.65 -23.63 19.42
C THR A 161 -37.20 -22.64 20.45
N GLU A 162 -36.32 -22.05 21.25
CA GLU A 162 -36.67 -21.12 22.33
C GLU A 162 -37.24 -19.81 21.78
N GLU A 163 -36.67 -19.30 20.70
CA GLU A 163 -37.14 -18.10 20.01
C GLU A 163 -38.52 -18.31 19.38
N LEU A 164 -38.76 -19.49 18.79
CA LEU A 164 -40.07 -19.83 18.23
C LEU A 164 -41.13 -20.04 19.32
N ASP A 165 -40.76 -20.63 20.45
CA ASP A 165 -41.67 -20.90 21.57
C ASP A 165 -41.97 -19.67 22.44
N SER A 166 -41.13 -18.63 22.34
CA SER A 166 -41.40 -17.30 22.90
C SER A 166 -42.58 -16.60 22.22
N LEU A 167 -42.95 -17.01 21.00
CA LEU A 167 -44.12 -16.46 20.31
C LEU A 167 -45.43 -16.93 20.95
N SER A 168 -46.42 -16.05 21.01
CA SER A 168 -47.77 -16.44 21.44
C SER A 168 -48.34 -17.56 20.56
N SER A 169 -49.12 -18.47 21.16
CA SER A 169 -49.74 -19.60 20.45
C SER A 169 -50.54 -19.16 19.22
N TYR A 170 -51.18 -17.99 19.29
CA TYR A 170 -51.92 -17.37 18.18
C TYR A 170 -51.00 -17.07 16.98
N MET A 171 -49.81 -16.49 17.21
CA MET A 171 -48.85 -16.15 16.15
C MET A 171 -48.13 -17.39 15.61
N ARG A 172 -47.83 -18.35 16.49
CA ARG A 172 -47.20 -19.61 16.10
C ARG A 172 -48.12 -20.46 15.23
N GLY A 173 -49.42 -20.53 15.56
CA GLY A 173 -50.41 -21.25 14.76
C GLY A 173 -49.99 -22.70 14.47
N ARG A 174 -49.77 -23.04 13.18
CA ARG A 174 -49.27 -24.36 12.72
C ARG A 174 -47.82 -24.29 12.20
N LEU A 175 -47.07 -23.27 12.59
CA LEU A 175 -45.69 -23.05 12.17
C LEU A 175 -44.75 -23.94 12.98
N THR A 176 -43.89 -24.67 12.30
CA THR A 176 -42.82 -25.48 12.92
C THR A 176 -41.47 -24.81 12.68
N LEU A 177 -40.51 -25.06 13.57
CA LEU A 177 -39.15 -24.54 13.46
C LEU A 177 -38.53 -24.84 12.09
N GLU A 178 -38.70 -26.08 11.65
CA GLU A 178 -38.26 -26.55 10.34
C GLU A 178 -38.85 -25.70 9.21
N LYS A 179 -40.16 -25.43 9.25
CA LYS A 179 -40.83 -24.65 8.20
C LYS A 179 -40.31 -23.21 8.13
N VAL A 180 -40.00 -22.59 9.28
CA VAL A 180 -39.44 -21.24 9.31
C VAL A 180 -38.02 -21.23 8.75
N ASN A 181 -37.18 -22.15 9.21
CA ASN A 181 -35.79 -22.22 8.77
C ASN A 181 -35.63 -22.63 7.30
N ILE A 182 -36.55 -23.45 6.77
CA ILE A 182 -36.67 -23.70 5.32
C ILE A 182 -37.06 -22.42 4.58
N SER A 183 -38.05 -21.68 5.07
CA SER A 183 -38.48 -20.42 4.43
C SER A 183 -37.36 -19.37 4.40
N ILE A 184 -36.56 -19.29 5.46
CA ILE A 184 -35.36 -18.43 5.52
C ILE A 184 -34.36 -18.85 4.43
N ASN A 185 -34.15 -20.15 4.24
CA ASN A 185 -33.27 -20.67 3.20
C ASN A 185 -33.78 -20.38 1.78
N GLU A 186 -35.08 -20.46 1.56
CA GLU A 186 -35.71 -20.13 0.29
C GLU A 186 -35.51 -18.63 -0.02
N VAL A 187 -35.86 -17.75 0.92
CA VAL A 187 -35.71 -16.29 0.76
C VAL A 187 -34.25 -15.90 0.54
N ALA A 188 -33.32 -16.50 1.28
CA ALA A 188 -31.89 -16.26 1.09
C ALA A 188 -31.41 -16.71 -0.30
N THR A 189 -31.91 -17.85 -0.80
CA THR A 189 -31.61 -18.33 -2.16
C THR A 189 -32.15 -17.38 -3.23
N TYR A 190 -33.35 -16.85 -3.05
CA TYR A 190 -33.90 -15.81 -3.94
C TYR A 190 -33.06 -14.52 -3.91
N ALA A 191 -32.62 -14.10 -2.72
CA ALA A 191 -31.77 -12.92 -2.56
C ALA A 191 -30.39 -13.09 -3.20
N ASP A 192 -29.76 -14.26 -3.05
CA ASP A 192 -28.50 -14.63 -3.70
C ASP A 192 -28.63 -14.60 -5.23
N ALA A 193 -29.71 -15.18 -5.77
CA ALA A 193 -30.00 -15.15 -7.20
C ALA A 193 -30.20 -13.71 -7.71
N ASN A 194 -30.95 -12.89 -6.98
CA ASN A 194 -31.16 -11.48 -7.34
C ASN A 194 -29.85 -10.67 -7.27
N ALA A 195 -29.02 -10.89 -6.24
CA ALA A 195 -27.71 -10.25 -6.12
C ALA A 195 -26.79 -10.62 -7.30
N HIS A 196 -26.83 -11.87 -7.76
CA HIS A 196 -26.11 -12.32 -8.95
C HIS A 196 -26.59 -11.60 -10.22
N LEU A 197 -27.91 -11.45 -10.40
CA LEU A 197 -28.49 -10.73 -11.54
C LEU A 197 -28.07 -9.26 -11.56
N VAL A 198 -28.06 -8.59 -10.42
CA VAL A 198 -27.65 -7.18 -10.29
C VAL A 198 -26.13 -7.01 -10.47
N ALA A 199 -25.34 -7.99 -10.05
CA ALA A 199 -23.88 -7.93 -10.16
C ALA A 199 -23.34 -8.26 -11.56
N CYS A 200 -24.09 -9.01 -12.37
CA CYS A 200 -23.68 -9.39 -13.71
C CYS A 200 -23.71 -8.18 -14.67
N PRO A 201 -22.64 -7.92 -15.45
CA PRO A 201 -22.67 -6.88 -16.47
C PRO A 201 -23.72 -7.18 -17.55
N LYS A 202 -24.49 -6.16 -17.95
CA LYS A 202 -25.56 -6.21 -18.98
C LYS A 202 -25.23 -7.02 -20.24
N LYS A 203 -23.96 -7.07 -20.63
CA LYS A 203 -23.46 -7.75 -21.84
C LYS A 203 -23.50 -9.29 -21.74
N LYS A 204 -23.71 -9.86 -20.55
CA LYS A 204 -23.72 -11.31 -20.29
C LYS A 204 -25.10 -11.86 -19.95
N LEU A 205 -26.14 -11.03 -19.95
CA LEU A 205 -27.49 -11.41 -19.57
C LEU A 205 -28.41 -11.32 -20.79
N SER A 206 -29.22 -12.34 -21.02
CA SER A 206 -30.33 -12.31 -21.98
C SER A 206 -31.34 -11.22 -21.59
N GLU A 207 -31.99 -10.62 -22.59
CA GLU A 207 -32.94 -9.52 -22.42
C GLU A 207 -34.07 -9.88 -21.44
N ASP A 208 -34.62 -11.10 -21.56
CA ASP A 208 -35.64 -11.65 -20.64
C ASP A 208 -35.20 -11.70 -19.16
N THR A 209 -33.90 -11.90 -18.92
CA THR A 209 -33.32 -11.99 -17.56
C THR A 209 -33.05 -10.59 -17.00
N TRP A 210 -32.70 -9.65 -17.87
CA TRP A 210 -32.50 -8.25 -17.52
C TRP A 210 -33.83 -7.56 -17.16
N GLU A 211 -34.89 -7.82 -17.92
CA GLU A 211 -36.23 -7.30 -17.64
C GLU A 211 -36.78 -7.80 -16.31
N LYS A 212 -36.58 -9.10 -15.98
CA LYS A 212 -36.93 -9.64 -14.66
C LYS A 212 -36.18 -8.95 -13.52
N ALA A 213 -34.90 -8.64 -13.70
CA ALA A 213 -34.12 -7.89 -12.71
C ALA A 213 -34.65 -6.45 -12.52
N LEU A 214 -34.99 -5.76 -13.61
CA LEU A 214 -35.57 -4.40 -13.57
C LEU A 214 -36.98 -4.37 -12.95
N GLY A 215 -37.81 -5.37 -13.26
CA GLY A 215 -39.14 -5.53 -12.67
C GLY A 215 -39.06 -5.76 -11.16
N SER A 216 -38.13 -6.60 -10.72
CA SER A 216 -37.86 -6.81 -9.29
C SER A 216 -37.42 -5.50 -8.63
N ILE A 217 -36.38 -4.83 -9.13
CA ILE A 217 -35.85 -3.58 -8.55
C ILE A 217 -36.91 -2.47 -8.46
N SER A 218 -37.76 -2.34 -9.48
CA SER A 218 -38.84 -1.35 -9.50
C SER A 218 -39.92 -1.62 -8.44
N SER A 219 -40.21 -2.90 -8.16
CA SER A 219 -41.19 -3.29 -7.14
C SER A 219 -40.74 -2.98 -5.72
N TRP A 220 -39.44 -3.05 -5.42
CA TRP A 220 -38.90 -2.70 -4.09
C TRP A 220 -38.76 -1.20 -3.86
N LYS A 221 -38.88 -0.37 -4.90
CA LYS A 221 -38.75 1.09 -4.80
C LYS A 221 -40.07 1.79 -4.46
N LEU A 222 -41.18 1.04 -4.42
CA LEU A 222 -42.52 1.54 -4.07
C LEU A 222 -42.95 1.24 -2.62
N ILE A 223 -42.09 0.61 -1.81
CA ILE A 223 -42.27 0.42 -0.36
C ILE A 223 -41.26 1.30 0.36
#